data_AF-A0A1M5S1Q0-F1
#
_entry.id   AF-A0A1M5S1Q0-F1
#
_cell.length_a   1.000
_cell.length_b   1.000
_cell.length_c   1.000
_cell.angle_alpha   90.00
_cell.angle_beta   90.00
_cell.angle_gamma   90.00
#
_symmetry.space_group_name_H-M   'P 1'
#
loop_
_entity.id
_entity.type
_entity.pdbx_description
1 polymer ?
#
loop_
_entity_poly.entity_id
_entity_poly.type
_entity_poly.pdbx_seq_one_letter_code
_entity_poly.pdbx_strand_id
1 'polypeptide(L)'
;MKEFITAFVLITLAEMGDKTQLLAMAFASKFKPISVLIGIFIGSFLNHGIAIAIGNYISKFFPIEKIQILASILFILFGIWSLKIDKKDNEENLKSNYGPIITVALAFFIGELGDKTQLTAMTLGANSKYPIFILFGTVSGMIITGGLGIIVGKLLGKKIPEVTMKIIASFVFIFFGTIGLYKYLPSIYINPLNSFCYFGILLLSIILVLRHNAIQKDEYYEKKIAKILSQCKNCGQEHKEYCSLNRQRLKLEKKYIGENIPYLGSVIKYLESLKEFDINLYEKVHNIYKYKHNKKTNSK
;
A
#
# COMPACT_ATOMS: atom_id res chain seq x y z
N MET A 1 30.09 -10.72 3.87
CA MET A 1 29.20 -11.67 3.14
C MET A 1 27.86 -11.90 3.87
N LYS A 2 27.84 -12.33 5.14
CA LYS A 2 26.59 -12.53 5.91
C LYS A 2 25.68 -11.28 5.95
N GLU A 3 26.26 -10.11 6.24
CA GLU A 3 25.54 -8.82 6.29
C GLU A 3 24.84 -8.50 4.96
N PHE A 4 25.55 -8.63 3.84
CA PHE A 4 24.98 -8.47 2.51
C PHE A 4 23.79 -9.41 2.27
N ILE A 5 23.97 -10.71 2.52
CA ILE A 5 22.92 -11.72 2.28
C ILE A 5 21.68 -11.44 3.13
N THR A 6 21.87 -11.12 4.42
CA THR A 6 20.76 -10.78 5.31
C THR A 6 19.99 -9.55 4.81
N ALA A 7 20.70 -8.47 4.47
CA ALA A 7 20.09 -7.25 3.97
C ALA A 7 19.36 -7.48 2.63
N PHE A 8 20.01 -8.20 1.73
CA PHE A 8 19.46 -8.56 0.43
C PHE A 8 18.17 -9.37 0.53
N VAL A 9 18.16 -10.44 1.34
CA VAL A 9 16.98 -11.30 1.52
C VAL A 9 15.86 -10.52 2.20
N LEU A 10 16.16 -9.79 3.28
CA LEU A 10 15.14 -9.04 4.01
C LEU A 10 14.50 -7.95 3.16
N ILE A 11 15.29 -7.15 2.44
CA ILE A 11 14.73 -6.09 1.58
C ILE A 11 13.98 -6.70 0.40
N THR A 12 14.51 -7.74 -0.24
CA THR A 12 13.79 -8.40 -1.34
C THR A 12 12.42 -8.91 -0.92
N LEU A 13 12.32 -9.53 0.27
CA LEU A 13 11.06 -10.04 0.81
C LEU A 13 10.12 -8.91 1.24
N ALA A 14 10.64 -7.89 1.93
CA ALA A 14 9.86 -6.75 2.40
C ALA A 14 9.27 -5.92 1.25
N GLU A 15 10.01 -5.82 0.15
CA GLU A 15 9.68 -5.02 -1.02
C GLU A 15 8.92 -5.83 -2.07
N MET A 16 8.69 -7.13 -1.83
CA MET A 16 7.92 -7.98 -2.73
C MET A 16 6.48 -7.43 -2.84
N GLY A 17 6.11 -6.97 -4.04
CA GLY A 17 4.78 -6.49 -4.39
C GLY A 17 4.33 -5.18 -3.77
N ASP A 18 5.28 -4.34 -3.38
CA ASP A 18 4.98 -3.03 -2.82
C ASP A 18 4.68 -1.96 -3.89
N LYS A 19 4.26 -0.77 -3.42
CA LYS A 19 3.98 0.45 -4.18
C LYS A 19 5.10 0.83 -5.15
N THR A 20 6.35 0.60 -4.78
CA THR A 20 7.54 0.86 -5.59
C THR A 20 7.68 -0.09 -6.76
N GLN A 21 7.26 -1.36 -6.62
CA GLN A 21 7.19 -2.27 -7.76
C GLN A 21 6.13 -1.80 -8.75
N LEU A 22 4.97 -1.32 -8.27
CA LEU A 22 3.94 -0.72 -9.12
C LEU A 22 4.45 0.57 -9.79
N LEU A 23 5.22 1.38 -9.07
CA LEU A 23 5.89 2.57 -9.60
C LEU A 23 6.90 2.21 -10.69
N ALA A 24 7.72 1.18 -10.48
CA ALA A 24 8.66 0.65 -11.46
C ALA A 24 7.95 0.14 -12.71
N MET A 25 6.84 -0.59 -12.55
CA MET A 25 5.97 -1.01 -13.67
C MET A 25 5.43 0.19 -14.44
N ALA A 26 4.89 1.19 -13.73
CA ALA A 26 4.33 2.39 -14.34
C ALA A 26 5.38 3.16 -15.14
N PHE A 27 6.59 3.35 -14.59
CA PHE A 27 7.68 3.98 -15.32
C PHE A 27 8.19 3.15 -16.49
N ALA A 28 8.24 1.82 -16.39
CA ALA A 28 8.66 0.97 -17.51
C ALA A 28 7.66 0.95 -18.68
N SER A 29 6.41 1.39 -18.46
CA SER A 29 5.45 1.63 -19.54
C SER A 29 5.72 2.93 -20.33
N LYS A 30 6.49 3.86 -19.75
CA LYS A 30 6.79 5.18 -20.32
C LYS A 30 8.25 5.34 -20.76
N PHE A 31 9.16 4.61 -20.10
CA PHE A 31 10.60 4.74 -20.26
C PHE A 31 11.27 3.38 -20.49
N LYS A 32 12.49 3.39 -21.05
CA LYS A 32 13.27 2.17 -21.27
C LYS A 32 13.54 1.47 -19.91
N PRO A 33 13.35 0.14 -19.79
CA PRO A 33 13.57 -0.61 -18.55
C PRO A 33 14.92 -0.33 -17.87
N ILE A 34 16.00 -0.22 -18.64
CA ILE A 34 17.33 0.05 -18.10
C ILE A 34 17.42 1.44 -17.45
N SER A 35 16.77 2.46 -18.04
CA SER A 35 16.72 3.81 -17.46
C SER A 35 15.93 3.83 -16.16
N VAL A 36 14.87 3.01 -16.06
CA VAL A 36 14.11 2.83 -14.82
C VAL A 36 14.97 2.14 -13.76
N LEU A 37 15.64 1.04 -14.08
CA LEU A 37 16.52 0.33 -13.14
C LEU A 37 17.66 1.21 -12.62
N ILE A 38 18.28 2.03 -13.47
CA ILE A 38 19.30 3.00 -13.04
C ILE A 38 18.69 4.04 -12.10
N GLY A 39 17.50 4.53 -12.40
CA GLY A 39 16.77 5.43 -11.50
C GLY A 39 16.49 4.80 -10.13
N ILE A 40 16.01 3.56 -10.12
CA ILE A 40 15.78 2.77 -8.89
C ILE A 40 17.08 2.61 -8.10
N PHE A 41 18.17 2.24 -8.77
CA PHE A 41 19.48 2.12 -8.14
C PHE A 41 19.89 3.43 -7.45
N ILE A 42 19.86 4.57 -8.16
CA ILE A 42 20.28 5.86 -7.61
C ILE A 42 19.37 6.27 -6.44
N GLY A 43 18.05 6.21 -6.63
CA GLY A 43 17.08 6.60 -5.61
C GLY A 43 17.21 5.74 -4.34
N SER A 44 17.26 4.42 -4.50
CA SER A 44 17.41 3.49 -3.38
C SER A 44 18.78 3.61 -2.70
N PHE A 45 19.86 3.78 -3.45
CA PHE A 45 21.21 3.95 -2.91
C PHE A 45 21.30 5.20 -2.04
N LEU A 46 20.76 6.34 -2.49
CA LEU A 46 20.72 7.56 -1.70
C LEU A 46 19.83 7.39 -0.46
N ASN A 47 18.63 6.81 -0.62
CA ASN A 47 17.68 6.66 0.49
C ASN A 47 18.21 5.72 1.59
N HIS A 48 18.70 4.55 1.20
CA HIS A 48 19.25 3.56 2.11
C HIS A 48 20.62 3.98 2.65
N GLY A 49 21.43 4.67 1.84
CA GLY A 49 22.72 5.21 2.25
C GLY A 49 22.57 6.20 3.41
N ILE A 50 21.61 7.13 3.31
CA ILE A 50 21.28 8.06 4.40
C ILE A 50 20.80 7.29 5.64
N ALA A 51 19.89 6.34 5.47
CA ALA A 51 19.34 5.56 6.57
C ALA A 51 20.42 4.77 7.33
N ILE A 52 21.31 4.11 6.60
CA ILE A 52 22.43 3.34 7.15
C ILE A 52 23.45 4.25 7.82
N ALA A 53 23.77 5.41 7.22
CA ALA A 53 24.67 6.40 7.82
C ALA A 53 24.12 6.91 9.16
N ILE A 54 22.81 7.24 9.20
CA ILE A 54 22.12 7.64 10.44
C ILE A 54 22.14 6.51 11.46
N GLY A 55 21.82 5.28 11.06
CA GLY A 55 21.81 4.12 11.95
C GLY A 55 23.19 3.85 12.58
N ASN A 56 24.24 3.85 11.75
CA ASN A 56 25.63 3.66 12.19
C ASN A 56 26.14 4.82 13.07
N TYR A 57 25.63 6.04 12.86
CA TYR A 57 25.96 7.17 13.72
C TYR A 57 25.28 7.06 15.09
N ILE A 58 23.98 6.73 15.10
CA ILE A 58 23.20 6.56 16.32
C ILE A 58 23.74 5.41 17.18
N SER A 59 24.24 4.33 16.57
CA SER A 59 24.79 3.19 17.34
C SER A 59 26.03 3.48 18.17
N LYS A 60 26.70 4.62 17.94
CA LYS A 60 27.83 5.06 18.78
C LYS A 60 27.38 5.63 20.12
N PHE A 61 26.15 6.14 20.18
CA PHE A 61 25.61 6.81 21.37
C PHE A 61 24.59 5.96 22.11
N PHE A 62 24.06 4.91 21.47
CA PHE A 62 23.03 4.04 22.04
C PHE A 62 23.52 2.59 22.09
N PRO A 63 23.33 1.88 23.22
CA PRO A 63 23.59 0.45 23.30
C PRO A 63 22.85 -0.33 22.22
N ILE A 64 23.53 -1.35 21.69
CA ILE A 64 23.05 -2.15 20.55
C ILE A 64 21.71 -2.82 20.84
N GLU A 65 21.49 -3.20 22.10
CA GLU A 65 20.25 -3.82 22.58
C GLU A 65 19.07 -2.85 22.46
N LYS A 66 19.27 -1.56 22.81
CA LYS A 66 18.21 -0.54 22.71
C LYS A 66 17.82 -0.28 21.25
N ILE A 67 18.80 -0.31 20.35
CA ILE A 67 18.57 -0.15 18.91
C ILE A 67 17.77 -1.33 18.37
N GLN A 68 18.12 -2.55 18.76
CA GLN A 68 17.41 -3.76 18.34
C GLN A 68 15.97 -3.80 18.88
N ILE A 69 15.75 -3.36 20.12
CA ILE A 69 14.39 -3.20 20.68
C ILE A 69 13.61 -2.18 19.86
N LEU A 70 14.18 -0.99 19.61
CA LEU A 70 13.54 0.06 18.82
C LEU A 70 13.17 -0.43 17.42
N ALA A 71 14.11 -1.11 16.76
CA ALA A 71 13.87 -1.70 15.45
C ALA A 71 12.74 -2.73 15.48
N SER A 72 12.75 -3.64 16.45
CA SER A 72 11.72 -4.67 16.62
C SER A 72 10.33 -4.05 16.77
N ILE A 73 10.23 -2.95 17.54
CA ILE A 73 8.99 -2.16 17.67
C ILE A 73 8.59 -1.56 16.32
N LEU A 74 9.53 -0.94 15.59
CA LEU A 74 9.27 -0.36 14.26
C LEU A 74 8.80 -1.42 13.26
N PHE A 75 9.41 -2.61 13.25
CA PHE A 75 8.98 -3.73 12.40
C PHE A 75 7.51 -4.10 12.68
N ILE A 76 7.09 -4.20 13.94
CA ILE A 76 5.68 -4.46 14.30
C ILE A 76 4.77 -3.33 13.83
N LEU A 77 5.16 -2.07 14.08
CA LEU A 77 4.38 -0.90 13.67
C LEU A 77 4.19 -0.84 12.15
N PHE A 78 5.25 -1.11 11.38
CA PHE A 78 5.14 -1.20 9.92
C PHE A 78 4.33 -2.38 9.44
N GLY A 79 4.42 -3.52 10.12
CA GLY A 79 3.59 -4.66 9.78
C GLY A 79 2.10 -4.36 9.94
N ILE A 80 1.73 -3.68 11.03
CA ILE A 80 0.36 -3.20 11.26
C ILE A 80 -0.03 -2.12 10.25
N TRP A 81 0.86 -1.17 9.96
CA TRP A 81 0.58 -0.08 9.01
C TRP A 81 0.42 -0.59 7.56
N SER A 82 1.26 -1.54 7.14
CA SER A 82 1.22 -2.16 5.82
C SER A 82 -0.06 -2.95 5.57
N LEU A 83 -0.77 -3.40 6.63
CA LEU A 83 -2.08 -4.04 6.50
C LEU A 83 -3.15 -3.05 6.01
N LYS A 84 -2.93 -1.74 6.15
CA LYS A 84 -3.88 -0.72 5.73
C LYS A 84 -3.96 -0.63 4.20
N ILE A 85 -5.18 -0.71 3.67
CA ILE A 85 -5.45 -0.67 2.22
C ILE A 85 -6.03 0.70 1.85
N ASP A 86 -5.18 1.59 1.36
CA ASP A 86 -5.62 2.88 0.82
C ASP A 86 -6.10 2.72 -0.62
N LYS A 87 -7.43 2.71 -0.82
CA LYS A 87 -8.03 2.78 -2.16
C LYS A 87 -8.13 4.23 -2.65
N LYS A 88 -6.99 4.86 -2.95
CA LYS A 88 -6.97 6.16 -3.65
C LYS A 88 -6.96 5.95 -5.16
N ASP A 89 -7.69 6.79 -5.90
CA ASP A 89 -7.59 6.86 -7.36
C ASP A 89 -6.19 7.45 -7.67
N ASN A 90 -5.16 6.61 -7.74
CA ASN A 90 -3.78 7.00 -8.04
C ASN A 90 -3.63 7.30 -9.55
N GLU A 91 -4.21 8.42 -9.98
CA GLU A 91 -3.78 9.11 -11.20
C GLU A 91 -2.82 10.24 -10.82
N GLU A 92 -1.63 9.88 -10.30
CA GLU A 92 -0.54 10.84 -10.19
C GLU A 92 0.00 11.13 -11.59
N ASN A 93 -0.53 12.20 -12.20
CA ASN A 93 0.03 12.81 -13.39
C ASN A 93 1.31 13.57 -13.02
N LEU A 94 2.41 12.86 -12.84
CA LEU A 94 3.74 13.46 -12.74
C LEU A 94 4.16 13.99 -14.12
N LYS A 95 3.77 15.23 -14.44
CA LYS A 95 4.42 16.02 -15.50
C LYS A 95 5.75 16.54 -14.93
N SER A 96 6.84 15.87 -15.28
CA SER A 96 8.20 16.26 -14.91
C SER A 96 8.94 16.71 -16.18
N ASN A 97 9.65 17.85 -16.10
CA ASN A 97 10.56 18.35 -17.15
C ASN A 97 11.95 17.68 -17.10
N TYR A 98 12.15 16.67 -16.24
CA TYR A 98 13.43 15.98 -16.07
C TYR A 98 13.51 14.70 -16.92
N GLY A 99 14.74 14.28 -17.25
CA GLY A 99 14.98 13.02 -17.96
C GLY A 99 14.50 11.78 -17.18
N PRO A 100 14.33 10.62 -17.86
CA PRO A 100 13.76 9.41 -17.27
C PRO A 100 14.45 8.94 -15.98
N ILE A 101 15.80 8.94 -15.96
CA ILE A 101 16.59 8.45 -14.83
C ILE A 101 16.35 9.30 -13.58
N ILE A 102 16.44 10.63 -13.72
CA ILE A 102 16.26 11.59 -12.61
C ILE A 102 14.83 11.54 -12.09
N THR A 103 13.84 11.48 -13.00
CA THR A 103 12.42 11.36 -12.62
C THR A 103 12.18 10.11 -11.79
N VAL A 104 12.69 8.96 -12.21
CA VAL A 104 12.53 7.70 -11.47
C VAL A 104 13.30 7.72 -10.15
N ALA A 105 14.54 8.23 -10.14
CA ALA A 105 15.36 8.31 -8.93
C ALA A 105 14.72 9.17 -7.84
N LEU A 106 14.20 10.35 -8.20
CA LEU A 106 13.50 11.22 -7.26
C LEU A 106 12.19 10.58 -6.77
N ALA A 107 11.43 9.97 -7.67
CA ALA A 107 10.19 9.29 -7.29
C ALA A 107 10.45 8.13 -6.32
N PHE A 108 11.48 7.31 -6.57
CA PHE A 108 11.89 6.25 -5.65
C PHE A 108 12.44 6.79 -4.33
N PHE A 109 13.32 7.78 -4.38
CA PHE A 109 13.89 8.39 -3.17
C PHE A 109 12.79 8.94 -2.26
N ILE A 110 11.91 9.77 -2.80
CA ILE A 110 10.82 10.40 -2.05
C ILE A 110 9.77 9.36 -1.62
N GLY A 111 9.42 8.43 -2.51
CA GLY A 111 8.44 7.38 -2.23
C GLY A 111 8.85 6.44 -1.10
N GLU A 112 10.16 6.28 -0.90
CA GLU A 112 10.78 5.44 0.12
C GLU A 112 11.19 6.19 1.39
N LEU A 113 10.94 7.51 1.48
CA LEU A 113 11.21 8.26 2.71
C LEU A 113 10.24 7.87 3.81
N GLY A 114 10.80 7.48 4.96
CA GLY A 114 10.08 7.03 6.14
C GLY A 114 9.49 5.62 6.01
N ASP A 115 9.84 4.88 4.96
CA ASP A 115 9.27 3.56 4.73
C ASP A 115 9.96 2.43 5.54
N LYS A 116 9.28 1.30 5.60
CA LYS A 116 9.65 0.06 6.29
C LYS A 116 11.04 -0.45 5.85
N THR A 117 11.36 -0.36 4.57
CA THR A 117 12.66 -0.73 3.98
C THR A 117 13.75 0.23 4.45
N GLN A 118 13.46 1.53 4.51
CA GLN A 118 14.40 2.54 5.00
C GLN A 118 14.74 2.33 6.48
N LEU A 119 13.73 2.12 7.33
CA LEU A 119 14.00 1.85 8.76
C LEU A 119 14.64 0.47 9.00
N THR A 120 14.35 -0.51 8.14
CA THR A 120 15.08 -1.79 8.12
C THR A 120 16.56 -1.57 7.80
N ALA A 121 16.86 -0.76 6.78
CA ALA A 121 18.22 -0.43 6.38
C ALA A 121 18.97 0.30 7.49
N MET A 122 18.32 1.29 8.11
CA MET A 122 18.84 2.00 9.28
C MET A 122 19.18 1.04 10.43
N THR A 123 18.25 0.15 10.76
CA THR A 123 18.45 -0.86 11.81
C THR A 123 19.62 -1.78 11.51
N LEU A 124 19.65 -2.34 10.30
CA LEU A 124 20.69 -3.27 9.89
C LEU A 124 22.06 -2.56 9.88
N GLY A 125 22.11 -1.33 9.39
CA GLY A 125 23.29 -0.48 9.40
C GLY A 125 23.82 -0.19 10.81
N ALA A 126 22.93 0.09 11.76
CA ALA A 126 23.27 0.33 13.16
C ALA A 126 23.89 -0.90 13.85
N ASN A 127 23.53 -2.11 13.38
CA ASN A 127 23.95 -3.39 13.94
C ASN A 127 25.08 -4.09 13.17
N SER A 128 25.61 -3.42 12.16
CA SER A 128 26.53 -4.02 11.20
C SER A 128 27.96 -3.64 11.51
N LYS A 129 28.86 -4.62 11.48
CA LYS A 129 30.31 -4.38 11.54
C LYS A 129 30.80 -3.76 10.24
N TYR A 130 30.20 -4.13 9.09
CA TYR A 130 30.55 -3.56 7.79
C TYR A 130 29.32 -2.98 7.04
N PRO A 131 28.84 -1.77 7.44
CA PRO A 131 27.60 -1.17 6.92
C PRO A 131 27.54 -1.00 5.40
N ILE A 132 28.69 -0.93 4.72
CA ILE A 132 28.75 -0.87 3.26
C ILE A 132 28.17 -2.13 2.60
N PHE A 133 28.34 -3.30 3.21
CA PHE A 133 27.76 -4.55 2.71
C PHE A 133 26.24 -4.60 2.93
N ILE A 134 25.73 -3.97 3.99
CA ILE A 134 24.29 -3.77 4.17
C ILE A 134 23.77 -2.91 3.02
N LEU A 135 24.41 -1.78 2.72
CA LEU A 135 23.97 -0.88 1.63
C LEU A 135 23.90 -1.60 0.29
N PHE A 136 24.95 -2.31 -0.09
CA PHE A 136 24.93 -3.08 -1.35
C PHE A 136 23.88 -4.19 -1.32
N GLY A 137 23.65 -4.84 -0.17
CA GLY A 137 22.60 -5.85 0.00
C GLY A 137 21.21 -5.26 -0.18
N THR A 138 20.90 -4.15 0.50
CA THR A 138 19.59 -3.49 0.39
C THR A 138 19.34 -2.97 -1.01
N VAL A 139 20.30 -2.29 -1.62
CA VAL A 139 20.18 -1.74 -2.98
C VAL A 139 20.04 -2.85 -4.03
N SER A 140 20.75 -3.96 -3.87
CA SER A 140 20.57 -5.14 -4.74
C SER A 140 19.16 -5.72 -4.59
N GLY A 141 18.62 -5.75 -3.38
CA GLY A 141 17.24 -6.15 -3.14
C GLY A 141 16.24 -5.27 -3.89
N MET A 142 16.40 -3.94 -3.78
CA MET A 142 15.56 -2.95 -4.48
C MET A 142 15.65 -3.07 -6.00
N ILE A 143 16.84 -3.32 -6.55
CA ILE A 143 17.02 -3.54 -8.00
C ILE A 143 16.30 -4.82 -8.43
N ILE A 144 16.45 -5.92 -7.68
CA ILE A 144 15.83 -7.19 -8.06
C ILE A 144 14.31 -7.09 -7.99
N THR A 145 13.76 -6.52 -6.93
CA THR A 145 12.31 -6.34 -6.80
C THR A 145 11.76 -5.38 -7.84
N GLY A 146 12.46 -4.28 -8.11
CA GLY A 146 12.14 -3.36 -9.20
C GLY A 146 12.19 -4.05 -10.57
N GLY A 147 13.22 -4.85 -10.83
CA GLY A 147 13.39 -5.61 -12.07
C GLY A 147 12.32 -6.68 -12.26
N LEU A 148 12.01 -7.45 -11.21
CA LEU A 148 10.89 -8.38 -11.20
C LEU A 148 9.58 -7.64 -11.47
N GLY A 149 9.37 -6.49 -10.81
CA GLY A 149 8.23 -5.61 -11.07
C GLY A 149 8.13 -5.24 -12.54
N ILE A 150 9.21 -4.82 -13.19
CA ILE A 150 9.23 -4.47 -14.61
C ILE A 150 8.91 -5.68 -15.51
N ILE A 151 9.52 -6.85 -15.25
CA ILE A 151 9.29 -8.08 -16.01
C ILE A 151 7.82 -8.52 -15.88
N VAL A 152 7.32 -8.56 -14.64
CA VAL A 152 5.91 -8.83 -14.31
C VAL A 152 5.02 -7.82 -15.00
N GLY A 153 5.32 -6.52 -14.95
CA GLY A 153 4.53 -5.48 -15.62
C GLY A 153 4.44 -5.68 -17.13
N LYS A 154 5.54 -6.14 -17.75
CA LYS A 154 5.60 -6.45 -19.19
C LYS A 154 4.84 -7.73 -19.56
N LEU A 155 4.86 -8.75 -18.71
CA LEU A 155 4.24 -10.06 -18.96
C LEU A 155 2.76 -10.14 -18.55
N LEU A 156 2.41 -9.58 -17.39
CA LEU A 156 1.16 -9.92 -16.70
C LEU A 156 -0.03 -9.06 -17.07
N GLY A 157 0.13 -7.91 -17.72
CA GLY A 157 -1.01 -7.04 -18.02
C GLY A 157 -1.99 -6.95 -16.83
N LYS A 158 -1.51 -6.43 -15.70
CA LYS A 158 -2.27 -6.20 -14.44
C LYS A 158 -2.98 -7.42 -13.81
N LYS A 159 -2.28 -8.31 -13.08
CA LYS A 159 -2.97 -9.36 -12.29
C LYS A 159 -2.34 -9.79 -10.95
N ILE A 160 -1.52 -8.97 -10.28
CA ILE A 160 -1.19 -9.23 -8.86
C ILE A 160 -2.05 -8.32 -7.99
N PRO A 161 -2.95 -8.85 -7.13
CA PRO A 161 -3.72 -8.03 -6.21
C PRO A 161 -2.78 -7.37 -5.20
N GLU A 162 -2.72 -6.03 -5.22
CA GLU A 162 -1.98 -5.21 -4.23
C GLU A 162 -2.24 -5.63 -2.78
N VAL A 163 -3.48 -6.07 -2.51
CA VAL A 163 -3.92 -6.57 -1.21
C VAL A 163 -3.11 -7.78 -0.74
N THR A 164 -2.84 -8.74 -1.63
CA THR A 164 -2.10 -9.96 -1.29
C THR A 164 -0.68 -9.63 -0.86
N MET A 165 -0.04 -8.69 -1.57
CA MET A 165 1.34 -8.30 -1.29
C MET A 165 1.46 -7.57 0.05
N LYS A 166 0.51 -6.66 0.34
CA LYS A 166 0.41 -5.99 1.64
C LYS A 166 0.25 -6.97 2.80
N ILE A 167 -0.58 -8.00 2.65
CA ILE A 167 -0.78 -9.04 3.67
C ILE A 167 0.52 -9.82 3.93
N ILE A 168 1.21 -10.25 2.87
CA ILE A 168 2.47 -10.99 3.00
C ILE A 168 3.54 -10.15 3.71
N ALA A 169 3.74 -8.90 3.27
CA ALA A 169 4.70 -8.00 3.88
C ALA A 169 4.39 -7.79 5.37
N SER A 170 3.13 -7.51 5.70
CA SER A 170 2.70 -7.32 7.09
C SER A 170 2.99 -8.52 8.00
N PHE A 171 2.75 -9.74 7.51
CA PHE A 171 3.07 -10.95 8.26
C PHE A 171 4.58 -11.04 8.55
N VAL A 172 5.42 -10.83 7.53
CA VAL A 172 6.88 -10.86 7.67
C VAL A 172 7.38 -9.82 8.67
N PHE A 173 6.87 -8.59 8.59
CA PHE A 173 7.24 -7.49 9.48
C PHE A 173 6.86 -7.77 10.94
N ILE A 174 5.62 -8.22 11.19
CA ILE A 174 5.16 -8.57 12.54
C ILE A 174 6.00 -9.73 13.08
N PHE A 175 6.21 -10.78 12.27
CA PHE A 175 6.96 -11.97 12.69
C PHE A 175 8.39 -11.65 13.14
N PHE A 176 9.17 -10.95 12.29
CA PHE A 176 10.54 -10.58 12.65
C PHE A 176 10.60 -9.56 13.79
N GLY A 177 9.64 -8.64 13.86
CA GLY A 177 9.51 -7.70 14.96
C GLY A 177 9.23 -8.40 16.29
N THR A 178 8.31 -9.36 16.34
CA THR A 178 8.02 -10.16 17.54
C THR A 178 9.23 -10.98 17.98
N ILE A 179 9.92 -11.67 17.06
CA ILE A 179 11.12 -12.45 17.36
C ILE A 179 12.24 -11.56 17.89
N GLY A 180 12.46 -10.40 17.26
CA GLY A 180 13.46 -9.43 17.71
C GLY A 180 13.15 -8.94 19.12
N LEU A 181 11.90 -8.61 19.40
CA LEU A 181 11.48 -8.13 20.71
C LEU A 181 11.69 -9.20 21.79
N TYR A 182 11.31 -10.46 21.51
CA TYR A 182 11.56 -11.57 22.42
C TYR A 182 13.06 -11.80 22.70
N LYS A 183 13.91 -11.60 21.69
CA LYS A 183 15.35 -11.85 21.81
C LYS A 183 16.11 -10.76 22.58
N TYR A 184 15.73 -9.50 22.39
CA TYR A 184 16.53 -8.35 22.89
C TYR A 184 15.92 -7.65 24.10
N LEU A 185 14.65 -7.89 24.43
CA LEU A 185 14.02 -7.30 25.59
C LEU A 185 14.58 -7.94 26.89
N PRO A 186 14.91 -7.17 27.94
CA PRO A 186 15.38 -7.73 29.20
C PRO A 186 14.39 -8.73 29.79
N SER A 187 14.89 -9.84 30.35
CA SER A 187 14.08 -10.96 30.84
C SER A 187 13.04 -10.55 31.89
N ILE A 188 13.27 -9.46 32.63
CA ILE A 188 12.31 -8.91 33.59
C ILE A 188 10.96 -8.52 32.95
N TYR A 189 10.97 -8.17 31.66
CA TYR A 189 9.77 -7.80 30.91
C TYR A 189 9.12 -8.99 30.19
N ILE A 190 9.82 -10.12 30.02
CA ILE A 190 9.31 -11.33 29.37
C ILE A 190 8.68 -12.23 30.43
N ASN A 191 7.55 -11.80 30.98
CA ASN A 191 6.73 -12.59 31.87
C ASN A 191 5.41 -13.02 31.18
N PRO A 192 4.70 -14.04 31.69
CA PRO A 192 3.47 -14.53 31.07
C PRO A 192 2.40 -13.44 30.90
N LEU A 193 2.26 -12.54 31.88
CA LEU A 193 1.29 -11.45 31.86
C LEU A 193 1.57 -10.43 30.74
N ASN A 194 2.82 -9.96 30.65
CA ASN A 194 3.26 -9.02 29.62
C ASN A 194 3.18 -9.64 28.23
N SER A 195 3.51 -10.92 28.10
CA SER A 195 3.40 -11.65 26.83
C SER A 195 1.93 -11.75 26.40
N PHE A 196 1.02 -12.05 27.32
CA PHE A 196 -0.41 -12.07 27.06
C PHE A 196 -0.94 -10.69 26.64
N CYS A 197 -0.58 -9.64 27.39
CA CYS A 197 -0.94 -8.26 27.04
C CYS A 197 -0.41 -7.85 25.66
N TYR A 198 0.84 -8.21 25.34
CA TYR A 198 1.45 -7.93 24.05
C TYR A 198 0.66 -8.57 22.89
N PHE A 199 0.37 -9.87 22.96
CA PHE A 199 -0.40 -10.56 21.92
C PHE A 199 -1.84 -10.05 21.86
N GLY A 200 -2.44 -9.68 23.00
CA GLY A 200 -3.77 -9.06 23.05
C GLY A 200 -3.82 -7.71 22.32
N ILE A 201 -2.84 -6.82 22.58
CA ILE A 201 -2.72 -5.52 21.90
C ILE A 201 -2.44 -5.71 20.40
N LEU A 202 -1.54 -6.63 20.05
CA LEU A 202 -1.22 -6.94 18.66
C LEU A 202 -2.47 -7.43 17.91
N LEU A 203 -3.20 -8.39 18.49
CA LEU A 203 -4.45 -8.90 17.91
C LEU A 203 -5.49 -7.80 17.75
N LEU A 204 -5.70 -6.98 18.79
CA LEU A 204 -6.63 -5.85 18.74
C LEU A 204 -6.26 -4.86 17.64
N SER A 205 -4.97 -4.53 17.49
CA SER A 205 -4.49 -3.61 16.45
C SER A 205 -4.76 -4.15 15.05
N ILE A 206 -4.55 -5.45 14.82
CA ILE A 206 -4.85 -6.11 13.55
C ILE A 206 -6.36 -6.06 13.28
N ILE A 207 -7.20 -6.38 14.27
CA ILE A 207 -8.66 -6.33 14.13
C ILE A 207 -9.13 -4.91 13.79
N LEU A 208 -8.59 -3.88 14.45
CA LEU A 208 -8.93 -2.48 14.17
C LEU A 208 -8.56 -2.08 12.75
N VAL A 209 -7.38 -2.48 12.25
CA VAL A 209 -6.97 -2.19 10.86
C VAL A 209 -7.84 -2.95 9.87
N LEU A 210 -8.14 -4.22 10.11
CA LEU A 210 -9.05 -5.00 9.25
C LEU A 210 -10.45 -4.39 9.20
N ARG A 211 -10.98 -3.95 10.35
CA ARG A 211 -12.26 -3.21 10.42
C ARG A 211 -12.19 -1.89 9.65
N HIS A 212 -11.10 -1.13 9.80
CA HIS A 212 -10.89 0.10 9.05
C HIS A 212 -10.87 -0.15 7.53
N ASN A 213 -10.17 -1.19 7.09
CA ASN A 213 -10.12 -1.58 5.68
C ASN A 213 -11.48 -2.00 5.13
N ALA A 214 -12.30 -2.69 5.92
CA ALA A 214 -13.67 -3.04 5.55
C ALA A 214 -14.52 -1.78 5.36
N ILE A 215 -14.47 -0.83 6.30
CA ILE A 215 -15.20 0.45 6.21
C ILE A 215 -14.75 1.25 4.98
N GLN A 216 -13.44 1.37 4.75
CA GLN A 216 -12.89 2.06 3.57
C GLN A 216 -13.30 1.38 2.25
N LYS A 217 -13.38 0.05 2.25
CA LYS A 217 -13.86 -0.71 1.08
C LYS A 217 -15.30 -0.32 0.77
N ASP A 218 -16.19 -0.30 1.76
CA ASP A 218 -17.60 0.02 1.58
C ASP A 218 -17.78 1.46 1.11
N GLU A 219 -17.12 2.41 1.79
CA GLU A 219 -17.17 3.84 1.45
C GLU A 219 -16.69 4.11 0.01
N TYR A 220 -15.66 3.39 -0.47
CA TYR A 220 -15.20 3.47 -1.85
C TYR A 220 -16.28 3.09 -2.86
N TYR A 221 -16.97 1.97 -2.65
CA TYR A 221 -18.00 1.48 -3.57
C TYR A 221 -19.24 2.37 -3.53
N GLU A 222 -19.70 2.75 -2.34
CA GLU A 222 -20.81 3.67 -2.13
C GLU A 222 -20.58 5.00 -2.89
N LYS A 223 -19.38 5.60 -2.74
CA LYS A 223 -19.02 6.85 -3.45
C LYS A 223 -18.97 6.69 -4.96
N LYS A 224 -18.48 5.55 -5.49
CA LYS A 224 -18.41 5.31 -6.94
C LYS A 224 -19.79 5.05 -7.54
N ILE A 225 -20.64 4.26 -6.88
CA ILE A 225 -22.04 4.05 -7.29
C ILE A 225 -22.76 5.40 -7.33
N ALA A 226 -22.72 6.18 -6.25
CA ALA A 226 -23.33 7.51 -6.20
C ALA A 226 -22.78 8.47 -7.28
N LYS A 227 -21.47 8.41 -7.59
CA LYS A 227 -20.86 9.20 -8.67
C LYS A 227 -21.45 8.82 -10.04
N ILE A 228 -21.57 7.52 -10.33
CA ILE A 228 -22.17 7.04 -11.59
C ILE A 228 -23.63 7.50 -11.69
N LEU A 229 -24.41 7.36 -10.62
CA LEU A 229 -25.81 7.82 -10.59
C LEU A 229 -25.92 9.33 -10.89
N SER A 230 -25.02 10.16 -10.33
CA SER A 230 -25.00 11.62 -10.60
C SER A 230 -24.56 12.02 -12.02
N GLN A 231 -23.94 11.08 -12.76
CA GLN A 231 -23.55 11.26 -14.16
C GLN A 231 -24.60 10.69 -15.13
N CYS A 232 -25.50 9.84 -14.64
CA CYS A 232 -26.58 9.28 -15.41
C CYS A 232 -27.57 10.38 -15.78
N LYS A 233 -27.67 10.70 -17.07
CA LYS A 233 -28.80 11.47 -17.60
C LYS A 233 -29.94 10.47 -17.76
N ASN A 234 -31.12 10.71 -17.19
CA ASN A 234 -32.29 9.84 -17.29
C ASN A 234 -32.38 9.25 -18.71
N CYS A 235 -31.98 7.99 -18.84
CA CYS A 235 -32.11 7.24 -20.09
C CYS A 235 -33.58 6.82 -20.12
N GLY A 236 -34.34 7.20 -21.15
CA GLY A 236 -35.78 6.91 -21.24
C GLY A 236 -36.13 5.42 -21.23
N GLN A 237 -37.35 5.07 -21.64
CA GLN A 237 -37.86 3.68 -21.60
C GLN A 237 -36.99 2.68 -22.39
N GLU A 238 -36.26 3.15 -23.41
CA GLU A 238 -35.21 2.37 -24.07
C GLU A 238 -33.85 2.63 -23.40
N HIS A 239 -33.62 2.00 -22.26
CA HIS A 239 -32.28 1.94 -21.70
C HIS A 239 -31.39 1.17 -22.68
N LYS A 240 -30.61 1.88 -23.51
CA LYS A 240 -29.64 1.26 -24.43
C LYS A 240 -28.78 0.25 -23.65
N GLU A 241 -28.83 -1.03 -24.03
CA GLU A 241 -27.96 -2.11 -23.49
C GLU A 241 -26.46 -1.74 -23.54
N TYR A 242 -26.12 -0.72 -24.33
CA TYR A 242 -24.78 -0.18 -24.56
C TYR A 242 -24.39 1.02 -23.68
N CYS A 243 -25.20 1.41 -22.69
CA CYS A 243 -24.85 2.53 -21.79
C CYS A 243 -23.57 2.22 -21.00
N SER A 244 -22.52 3.02 -21.22
CA SER A 244 -21.21 2.84 -20.57
C SER A 244 -21.28 3.02 -19.05
N LEU A 245 -22.08 3.97 -18.57
CA LEU A 245 -22.31 4.21 -17.14
C LEU A 245 -23.01 3.02 -16.47
N ASN A 246 -24.04 2.45 -17.11
CA ASN A 246 -24.75 1.28 -16.59
C ASN A 246 -23.81 0.06 -16.52
N ARG A 247 -23.00 -0.18 -17.56
CA ARG A 247 -21.99 -1.25 -17.56
C ARG A 247 -20.96 -1.07 -16.43
N GLN A 248 -20.54 0.17 -16.15
CA GLN A 248 -19.65 0.45 -15.02
C GLN A 248 -20.34 0.18 -13.67
N ARG A 249 -21.62 0.56 -13.52
CA ARG A 249 -22.41 0.30 -12.32
C ARG A 249 -22.54 -1.20 -12.05
N LEU A 250 -23.00 -1.98 -13.03
CA LEU A 250 -23.16 -3.44 -12.92
C LEU A 250 -21.84 -4.13 -12.54
N LYS A 251 -20.70 -3.67 -13.11
CA LYS A 251 -19.37 -4.19 -12.74
C LYS A 251 -19.00 -3.88 -11.29
N LEU A 252 -19.38 -2.70 -10.78
CA LEU A 252 -19.13 -2.32 -9.39
C LEU A 252 -20.03 -3.07 -8.42
N GLU A 253 -21.33 -3.18 -8.71
CA GLU A 253 -22.32 -3.95 -7.94
C GLU A 253 -21.88 -5.41 -7.81
N LYS A 254 -21.59 -6.07 -8.93
CA LYS A 254 -21.11 -7.46 -8.93
C LYS A 254 -19.82 -7.64 -8.11
N LYS A 255 -18.96 -6.62 -8.04
CA LYS A 255 -17.72 -6.66 -7.25
C LYS A 255 -17.92 -6.33 -5.77
N TYR A 256 -18.95 -5.56 -5.43
CA TYR A 256 -19.23 -5.10 -4.08
C TYR A 256 -20.23 -6.00 -3.37
N ILE A 257 -21.40 -6.17 -3.99
CA ILE A 257 -22.59 -6.83 -3.48
C ILE A 257 -22.63 -8.31 -3.93
N GLY A 258 -22.06 -8.61 -5.09
CA GLY A 258 -22.06 -9.97 -5.68
C GLY A 258 -23.16 -10.20 -6.71
N GLU A 259 -24.16 -9.33 -6.73
CA GLU A 259 -25.27 -9.33 -7.70
C GLU A 259 -25.50 -7.96 -8.31
N ASN A 260 -26.41 -7.89 -9.27
CA ASN A 260 -26.72 -6.68 -10.02
C ASN A 260 -28.11 -6.18 -9.63
N ILE A 261 -28.23 -4.88 -9.38
CA ILE A 261 -29.51 -4.28 -9.02
C ILE A 261 -30.19 -3.76 -10.29
N PRO A 262 -31.48 -4.08 -10.52
CA PRO A 262 -32.18 -3.66 -11.72
C PRO A 262 -32.26 -2.14 -11.83
N TYR A 263 -32.07 -1.62 -13.05
CA TYR A 263 -32.22 -0.20 -13.33
C TYR A 263 -33.45 0.03 -14.21
N LEU A 264 -34.51 0.53 -13.59
CA LEU A 264 -35.82 0.70 -14.22
C LEU A 264 -35.97 2.09 -14.85
N GLY A 265 -35.00 2.51 -15.66
CA GLY A 265 -35.06 3.75 -16.46
C GLY A 265 -34.92 5.08 -15.70
N SER A 266 -34.82 5.06 -14.36
CA SER A 266 -34.54 6.27 -13.57
C SER A 266 -33.69 5.98 -12.35
N VAL A 267 -32.96 7.00 -11.90
CA VAL A 267 -32.16 6.93 -10.66
C VAL A 267 -33.05 6.71 -9.44
N ILE A 268 -34.26 7.28 -9.44
CA ILE A 268 -35.22 7.15 -8.33
C ILE A 268 -35.66 5.70 -8.17
N LYS A 269 -36.12 5.06 -9.25
CA LYS A 269 -36.55 3.65 -9.22
C LYS A 269 -35.40 2.71 -8.88
N TYR A 270 -34.19 3.01 -9.35
CA TYR A 270 -33.00 2.26 -8.93
C TYR A 270 -32.74 2.37 -7.42
N LEU A 271 -32.89 3.57 -6.84
CA LEU A 271 -32.71 3.77 -5.40
C LEU A 271 -33.80 3.04 -4.59
N GLU A 272 -35.02 2.92 -5.11
CA GLU A 272 -36.08 2.09 -4.51
C GLU A 272 -35.69 0.61 -4.52
N SER A 273 -35.24 0.08 -5.66
CA SER A 273 -34.72 -1.31 -5.72
C SER A 273 -33.52 -1.53 -4.81
N LEU A 274 -32.64 -0.53 -4.66
CA LEU A 274 -31.52 -0.57 -3.73
C LEU A 274 -31.98 -0.61 -2.27
N LYS A 275 -33.08 0.10 -1.94
CA LYS A 275 -33.67 0.14 -0.59
C LYS A 275 -34.29 -1.20 -0.21
N GLU A 276 -34.95 -1.87 -1.15
CA GLU A 276 -35.49 -3.22 -0.96
C GLU A 276 -34.37 -4.24 -0.75
N PHE A 277 -33.24 -4.06 -1.43
CA PHE A 277 -32.08 -4.93 -1.31
C PHE A 277 -31.31 -4.73 0.01
N ASP A 278 -30.89 -3.49 0.31
CA ASP A 278 -30.15 -3.15 1.53
C ASP A 278 -30.42 -1.68 1.91
N ILE A 279 -31.17 -1.50 3.01
CA ILE A 279 -31.57 -0.18 3.50
C ILE A 279 -30.37 0.69 3.91
N ASN A 280 -29.33 0.10 4.50
CA ASN A 280 -28.15 0.84 4.96
C ASN A 280 -27.34 1.33 3.74
N LEU A 281 -27.18 0.47 2.73
CA LEU A 281 -26.53 0.83 1.49
C LEU A 281 -27.30 1.92 0.74
N TYR A 282 -28.62 1.81 0.69
CA TYR A 282 -29.51 2.83 0.14
C TYR A 282 -29.27 4.19 0.81
N GLU A 283 -29.33 4.26 2.15
CA GLU A 283 -29.19 5.53 2.88
C GLU A 283 -27.87 6.22 2.55
N LYS A 284 -26.76 5.49 2.59
CA LYS A 284 -25.44 6.03 2.30
C LYS A 284 -25.29 6.49 0.84
N VAL A 285 -25.70 5.65 -0.12
CA VAL A 285 -25.64 5.99 -1.56
C VAL A 285 -26.54 7.18 -1.88
N HIS A 286 -27.76 7.19 -1.34
CA HIS A 286 -28.74 8.27 -1.52
C HIS A 286 -28.21 9.61 -0.99
N ASN A 287 -27.66 9.62 0.24
CA ASN A 287 -27.10 10.83 0.86
C ASN A 287 -25.94 11.41 0.03
N ILE A 288 -25.00 10.56 -0.43
CA ILE A 288 -23.88 10.98 -1.28
C ILE A 288 -24.38 11.51 -2.63
N TYR A 289 -25.36 10.83 -3.23
CA TYR A 289 -25.97 11.24 -4.49
C TYR A 289 -26.63 12.61 -4.38
N LYS A 290 -27.49 12.82 -3.36
CA LYS A 290 -28.23 14.07 -3.12
C LYS A 290 -27.27 15.25 -2.95
N TYR A 291 -26.22 15.07 -2.14
CA TYR A 291 -25.19 16.09 -1.95
C TYR A 291 -24.50 16.50 -3.26
N LYS A 292 -24.08 15.53 -4.08
CA LYS A 292 -23.42 15.79 -5.37
C LYS A 292 -24.36 16.39 -6.41
N HIS A 293 -25.61 15.94 -6.46
CA HIS A 293 -26.62 16.45 -7.38
C HIS A 293 -26.90 17.94 -7.11
N ASN A 294 -27.14 18.31 -5.85
CA ASN A 294 -27.40 19.70 -5.44
C ASN A 294 -26.22 20.64 -5.72
N LYS A 295 -24.98 20.16 -5.53
CA LYS A 295 -23.78 20.96 -5.86
C LYS A 295 -23.66 21.24 -7.36
N LYS A 296 -24.12 20.33 -8.21
CA LYS A 296 -24.05 20.43 -9.68
C LYS A 296 -25.19 21.28 -10.26
N THR A 297 -26.32 21.37 -9.57
CA THR A 297 -27.44 22.26 -9.94
C THR A 297 -27.18 23.70 -9.50
N ASN A 298 -26.50 23.93 -8.38
CA ASN A 298 -26.16 25.29 -7.91
C ASN A 298 -24.92 25.90 -8.59
N SER A 299 -24.20 25.14 -9.43
CA SER A 299 -23.01 25.60 -10.16
C SER A 299 -23.29 25.89 -11.65
N LYS A 300 -24.56 25.99 -12.03
CA LYS A 300 -25.06 26.31 -13.37
C LYS A 300 -25.97 27.51 -13.27
#